data_AF-H8GXQ3-F1
#
_entry.id   AF-H8GXQ3-F1
#
_cell.length_a   1.000
_cell.length_b   1.000
_cell.length_c   1.000
_cell.angle_alpha   90.00
_cell.angle_beta   90.00
_cell.angle_gamma   90.00
#
_symmetry.space_group_name_H-M   'P 1'
#
loop_
_entity.id
_entity.type
_entity.pdbx_description
1 polymer ?
#
loop_
_entity_poly.entity_id
_entity_poly.type
_entity_poly.pdbx_seq_one_letter_code
_entity_poly.pdbx_strand_id
1 'polypeptide(L)'
;MIKLDGRRLTNALVKLEQACDAMPQIAETVRAEALGHLILGARVNIYSTTPGAYRRSQDLLRGLDTRSRASRNRASVTVLNTVEYAVYVETGQDSMSLAQLQQLALLQNNPADPLSLGRSGVNWTAPGPIVTGAQVFALRRMQELFLLRARAAVR
;
A
#
# COMPACT_ATOMS: atom_id res chain seq x y z
N MET A 1 28.26 31.86 -15.97
CA MET A 1 27.40 32.48 -14.93
C MET A 1 25.96 32.19 -15.28
N ILE A 2 25.26 31.35 -14.49
CA ILE A 2 23.85 31.02 -14.72
C ILE A 2 23.02 32.28 -14.37
N LYS A 3 22.31 32.86 -15.35
CA LYS A 3 21.36 33.96 -15.10
C LYS A 3 20.05 33.36 -14.61
N LEU A 4 19.86 33.31 -13.29
CA LEU A 4 18.59 32.92 -12.68
C LEU A 4 17.60 34.09 -12.76
N ASP A 5 16.49 33.88 -13.45
CA ASP A 5 15.35 34.80 -13.43
C ASP A 5 14.59 34.59 -12.12
N GLY A 6 14.77 35.53 -11.17
CA GLY A 6 14.14 35.47 -9.86
C GLY A 6 12.61 35.38 -9.91
N ARG A 7 11.96 35.99 -10.90
CA ARG A 7 10.49 35.91 -11.04
C ARG A 7 10.04 34.52 -11.44
N ARG A 8 10.76 33.89 -12.39
CA ARG A 8 10.47 32.50 -12.79
C ARG A 8 10.70 31.52 -11.65
N LEU A 9 11.76 31.71 -10.87
CA LEU A 9 12.05 30.87 -9.71
C LEU A 9 10.95 30.99 -8.65
N THR A 10 10.56 32.21 -8.28
CA THR A 10 9.47 32.42 -7.30
C THR A 10 8.16 31.82 -7.78
N ASN A 11 7.81 31.99 -9.05
CA ASN A 11 6.59 31.40 -9.61
C ASN A 11 6.61 29.85 -9.55
N ALA A 12 7.76 29.22 -9.85
CA ALA A 12 7.90 27.78 -9.74
C ALA A 12 7.77 27.27 -8.29
N LEU A 13 8.35 28.00 -7.33
CA LEU A 13 8.24 27.67 -5.90
C LEU A 13 6.79 27.78 -5.40
N VAL A 14 6.06 28.84 -5.78
CA VAL A 14 4.64 29.01 -5.43
C VAL A 14 3.80 27.87 -6.02
N LYS A 15 4.01 27.50 -7.28
CA LYS A 15 3.31 26.36 -7.89
C LYS A 15 3.65 25.03 -7.20
N LEU A 16 4.88 24.84 -6.74
CA LEU A 16 5.28 23.65 -5.99
C LEU A 16 4.61 23.61 -4.61
N GLU A 17 4.49 24.75 -3.92
CA GLU A 17 3.73 24.84 -2.67
C GLU A 17 2.26 24.48 -2.89
N GLN A 18 1.65 24.98 -3.97
CA GLN A 18 0.28 24.63 -4.35
C GLN A 18 0.13 23.13 -4.71
N ALA A 19 1.16 22.49 -5.25
CA ALA A 19 1.15 21.04 -5.49
C ALA A 19 1.08 20.25 -4.19
N CYS A 20 1.69 20.75 -3.11
CA CYS A 20 1.60 20.17 -1.77
C CYS A 20 0.19 20.30 -1.16
N ASP A 21 -0.56 21.35 -1.51
CA ASP A 21 -1.97 21.51 -1.08
C ASP A 21 -2.88 20.40 -1.63
N ALA A 22 -2.48 19.71 -2.70
CA ALA A 22 -3.22 18.57 -3.25
C ALA A 22 -3.03 17.25 -2.47
N MET A 23 -2.14 17.20 -1.46
CA MET A 23 -1.85 15.99 -0.68
C MET A 23 -3.09 15.30 -0.10
N PRO A 24 -4.06 16.01 0.53
CA PRO A 24 -5.26 15.37 1.06
C PRO A 24 -6.11 14.69 -0.02
N GLN A 25 -6.29 15.35 -1.17
CA GLN A 25 -7.05 14.79 -2.28
C GLN A 25 -6.36 13.56 -2.87
N ILE A 26 -5.04 13.60 -3.01
CA ILE A 26 -4.24 12.45 -3.48
C ILE A 26 -4.38 11.29 -2.51
N ALA A 27 -4.19 11.52 -1.21
CA ALA A 27 -4.30 10.47 -0.19
C ALA A 27 -5.69 9.82 -0.18
N GLU A 28 -6.75 10.61 -0.35
CA GLU A 28 -8.11 10.09 -0.38
C GLU A 28 -8.42 9.30 -1.65
N THR A 29 -7.93 9.76 -2.80
CA THR A 29 -8.03 9.03 -4.07
C THR A 29 -7.31 7.69 -3.97
N VAL A 30 -6.05 7.70 -3.49
CA VAL A 30 -5.24 6.49 -3.32
C VAL A 30 -5.88 5.53 -2.32
N ARG A 31 -6.49 6.02 -1.23
CA ARG A 31 -7.21 5.18 -0.27
C ARG A 31 -8.35 4.41 -0.95
N ALA A 32 -9.20 5.09 -1.71
CA ALA A 32 -10.31 4.46 -2.41
C ALA A 32 -9.83 3.44 -3.46
N GLU A 33 -8.81 3.80 -4.26
CA GLU A 33 -8.23 2.90 -5.26
C GLU A 33 -7.57 1.68 -4.59
N ALA A 34 -6.84 1.88 -3.49
CA ALA A 34 -6.21 0.81 -2.73
C ALA A 34 -7.23 -0.16 -2.12
N LEU A 35 -8.39 0.33 -1.65
CA LEU A 35 -9.49 -0.53 -1.20
C LEU A 35 -10.02 -1.40 -2.33
N GLY A 36 -10.23 -0.81 -3.50
CA GLY A 36 -10.64 -1.55 -4.70
C GLY A 36 -9.62 -2.64 -5.06
N HIS A 37 -8.34 -2.29 -5.04
CA HIS A 37 -7.25 -3.24 -5.30
C HIS A 37 -7.19 -4.37 -4.26
N LEU A 38 -7.44 -4.05 -2.99
CA LEU A 38 -7.47 -5.01 -1.90
C LEU A 38 -8.64 -6.01 -2.04
N ILE A 39 -9.83 -5.50 -2.38
CA ILE A 39 -11.02 -6.34 -2.63
C ILE A 39 -10.81 -7.25 -3.84
N LEU A 40 -10.26 -6.72 -4.94
CA LEU A 40 -9.96 -7.51 -6.13
C LEU A 40 -8.91 -8.58 -5.84
N GLY A 41 -7.84 -8.23 -5.12
CA GLY A 41 -6.82 -9.16 -4.67
C GLY A 41 -7.41 -10.31 -3.83
N ALA A 42 -8.28 -9.99 -2.86
CA ALA A 42 -9.00 -10.98 -2.07
C ALA A 42 -9.83 -11.93 -2.94
N ARG A 43 -10.60 -11.38 -3.88
CA ARG A 43 -11.42 -12.19 -4.80
C ARG A 43 -10.56 -13.16 -5.60
N VAL A 44 -9.55 -12.65 -6.29
CA VAL A 44 -8.71 -13.45 -7.20
C VAL A 44 -7.87 -14.47 -6.45
N ASN A 45 -7.26 -14.11 -5.32
CA ASN A 45 -6.33 -14.99 -4.60
C ASN A 45 -7.01 -15.99 -3.65
N ILE A 46 -8.23 -15.71 -3.20
CA ILE A 46 -8.85 -16.44 -2.08
C ILE A 46 -10.24 -16.98 -2.44
N TYR A 47 -11.11 -16.18 -3.04
CA TYR A 47 -12.51 -16.57 -3.25
C TYR A 47 -12.78 -17.20 -4.62
N SER A 48 -11.97 -16.87 -5.64
CA SER A 48 -12.08 -17.38 -7.01
C SER A 48 -11.16 -18.58 -7.31
N THR A 49 -10.40 -19.07 -6.33
CA THR A 49 -9.55 -20.26 -6.48
C THR A 49 -10.35 -21.55 -6.17
N THR A 50 -9.80 -22.73 -6.44
CA THR A 50 -10.40 -24.01 -6.00
C THR A 50 -10.43 -24.06 -4.47
N PRO A 51 -11.55 -24.46 -3.82
CA PRO A 51 -11.60 -24.65 -2.38
C PRO A 51 -10.46 -25.56 -1.89
N GLY A 52 -9.65 -25.08 -0.95
CA GLY A 52 -8.52 -25.78 -0.33
C GLY A 52 -8.67 -25.87 1.20
N ALA A 53 -7.54 -25.98 1.93
CA ALA A 53 -7.49 -26.18 3.39
C ALA A 53 -8.01 -25.01 4.26
N TYR A 54 -8.36 -23.85 3.68
CA TYR A 54 -8.79 -22.68 4.44
C TYR A 54 -10.32 -22.45 4.35
N ARG A 55 -10.91 -22.05 5.49
CA ARG A 55 -12.35 -21.74 5.58
C ARG A 55 -12.62 -20.42 4.86
N ARG A 56 -13.43 -20.46 3.80
CA ARG A 56 -13.88 -19.27 3.05
C ARG A 56 -15.02 -18.56 3.78
N SER A 57 -14.74 -18.00 4.95
CA SER A 57 -15.68 -17.04 5.52
C SER A 57 -15.55 -15.72 4.74
N GLN A 58 -16.66 -15.02 4.51
CA GLN A 58 -16.63 -13.66 3.96
C GLN A 58 -16.05 -12.65 4.96
N ASP A 59 -15.62 -13.09 6.15
CA ASP A 59 -15.12 -12.22 7.20
C ASP A 59 -13.85 -11.51 6.77
N LEU A 60 -12.95 -12.20 6.04
CA LEU A 60 -11.75 -11.56 5.49
C LEU A 60 -12.11 -10.38 4.58
N LEU A 61 -13.14 -10.50 3.73
CA LEU A 61 -13.64 -9.39 2.91
C LEU A 61 -14.23 -8.25 3.75
N ARG A 62 -14.95 -8.58 4.82
CA ARG A 62 -15.56 -7.59 5.72
C ARG A 62 -14.51 -6.83 6.54
N GLY A 63 -13.38 -7.46 6.82
CA GLY A 63 -12.27 -6.86 7.55
C GLY A 63 -11.34 -5.99 6.71
N LEU A 64 -11.50 -5.97 5.38
CA LEU A 64 -10.66 -5.14 4.50
C LEU A 64 -10.96 -3.66 4.74
N ASP A 65 -9.92 -2.91 5.10
CA ASP A 65 -10.04 -1.48 5.39
C ASP A 65 -8.84 -0.72 4.83
N THR A 66 -9.08 0.53 4.45
CA THR A 66 -8.04 1.47 4.06
C THR A 66 -8.32 2.83 4.66
N ARG A 67 -7.28 3.44 5.22
CA ARG A 67 -7.37 4.73 5.91
C ARG A 67 -6.38 5.70 5.30
N SER A 68 -6.81 6.92 5.04
CA SER A 68 -5.94 8.01 4.62
C SER A 68 -5.68 8.94 5.80
N ARG A 69 -4.48 9.50 5.86
CA ARG A 69 -4.18 10.68 6.68
C ARG A 69 -3.26 11.57 5.88
N ALA A 70 -3.58 12.86 5.82
CA ALA A 70 -2.78 13.81 5.07
C ALA A 70 -2.69 15.16 5.79
N SER A 71 -1.55 15.80 5.59
CA SER A 71 -1.29 17.21 5.80
C SER A 71 -0.64 17.76 4.52
N ARG A 72 -0.37 19.07 4.49
CA ARG A 72 0.34 19.70 3.37
C ARG A 72 1.68 19.03 3.04
N ASN A 73 2.38 18.52 4.06
CA ASN A 73 3.76 18.03 3.91
C ASN A 73 3.89 16.51 4.01
N ARG A 74 2.81 15.81 4.33
CA ARG A 74 2.84 14.36 4.55
C ARG A 74 1.51 13.75 4.19
N ALA A 75 1.54 12.70 3.39
CA ALA A 75 0.42 11.81 3.17
C ALA A 75 0.79 10.39 3.61
N SER A 76 -0.18 9.66 4.14
CA SER A 76 -0.07 8.24 4.45
C SER A 76 -1.38 7.56 4.14
N VAL A 77 -1.30 6.37 3.53
CA VAL A 77 -2.42 5.48 3.34
C VAL A 77 -2.08 4.17 4.04
N THR A 78 -2.90 3.80 5.01
CA THR A 78 -2.81 2.53 5.71
C THR A 78 -3.75 1.54 5.05
N VAL A 79 -3.23 0.39 4.65
CA VAL A 79 -4.00 -0.73 4.11
C VAL A 79 -3.89 -1.87 5.11
N LEU A 80 -5.03 -2.39 5.56
CA LEU A 80 -5.06 -3.39 6.62
C LEU A 80 -6.25 -4.35 6.49
N ASN A 81 -6.19 -5.42 7.26
CA ASN A 81 -7.32 -6.29 7.54
C ASN A 81 -7.50 -6.41 9.05
N THR A 82 -8.72 -6.25 9.55
CA THR A 82 -9.02 -6.27 11.00
C THR A 82 -9.27 -7.67 11.55
N VAL A 83 -9.35 -8.70 10.71
CA VAL A 83 -9.61 -10.07 11.12
C VAL A 83 -8.32 -10.73 11.62
N GLU A 84 -8.40 -11.43 12.75
CA GLU A 84 -7.25 -12.05 13.43
C GLU A 84 -6.45 -12.99 12.52
N TYR A 85 -7.13 -13.86 11.77
CA TYR A 85 -6.48 -14.80 10.86
C TYR A 85 -5.95 -14.15 9.56
N ALA A 86 -6.10 -12.84 9.36
CA ALA A 86 -5.55 -12.19 8.17
C ALA A 86 -4.02 -12.24 8.14
N VAL A 87 -3.37 -12.27 9.31
CA VAL A 87 -1.91 -12.45 9.39
C VAL A 87 -1.49 -13.77 8.76
N TYR A 88 -2.22 -14.85 9.05
CA TYR A 88 -1.98 -16.16 8.43
C TYR A 88 -2.13 -16.11 6.90
N VAL A 89 -3.10 -15.34 6.40
CA VAL A 89 -3.30 -15.16 4.95
C VAL A 89 -2.13 -14.43 4.30
N GLU A 90 -1.60 -13.39 4.94
CA GLU A 90 -0.51 -12.58 4.38
C GLU A 90 0.86 -13.26 4.49
N THR A 91 1.09 -14.01 5.56
CA THR A 91 2.38 -14.66 5.82
C THR A 91 2.41 -16.14 5.45
N GLY A 92 1.26 -16.80 5.29
CA GLY A 92 1.18 -18.24 4.99
C GLY A 92 1.69 -19.16 6.09
N GLN A 93 1.88 -18.65 7.31
CA GLN A 93 2.40 -19.40 8.47
C GLN A 93 1.44 -19.31 9.66
N ASP A 94 0.93 -20.46 10.11
CA ASP A 94 -0.03 -20.55 11.24
C ASP A 94 0.68 -20.65 12.59
N SER A 95 1.97 -21.04 12.60
CA SER A 95 2.72 -21.41 13.80
C SER A 95 3.69 -20.32 14.31
N MET A 96 3.81 -19.20 13.60
CA MET A 96 4.73 -18.12 13.99
C MET A 96 3.97 -16.98 14.67
N SER A 97 4.47 -16.54 15.83
CA SER A 97 3.91 -15.38 16.52
C SER A 97 4.24 -14.08 15.79
N LEU A 98 3.45 -13.02 16.01
CA LEU A 98 3.72 -11.68 15.46
C LEU A 98 5.12 -11.17 15.83
N ALA A 99 5.61 -11.49 17.03
CA ALA A 99 6.95 -11.11 17.47
C ALA A 99 8.03 -11.82 16.63
N GLN A 100 7.84 -13.10 16.30
CA GLN A 100 8.76 -13.83 15.43
C GLN A 100 8.72 -13.30 13.99
N LEU A 101 7.53 -12.97 13.48
CA LEU A 101 7.40 -12.33 12.16
C LEU A 101 8.09 -10.97 12.11
N GLN A 102 7.96 -10.15 13.16
CA GLN A 102 8.70 -8.89 13.27
C GLN A 102 10.20 -9.09 13.30
N GLN A 103 10.68 -10.10 14.05
CA GLN A 103 12.10 -10.43 14.09
C GLN A 103 12.61 -10.84 12.71
N LEU A 104 11.84 -11.64 11.95
CA LEU A 104 12.19 -11.99 10.57
C LEU A 104 12.24 -10.79 9.63
N ALA A 105 11.28 -9.86 9.74
CA ALA A 105 11.28 -8.62 8.95
C ALA A 105 12.55 -7.79 9.22
N LEU A 106 12.98 -7.70 10.49
CA LEU A 106 14.20 -6.97 10.87
C LEU A 106 15.49 -7.63 10.37
N LEU A 107 15.47 -8.93 10.10
CA LEU A 107 16.61 -9.67 9.55
C LEU A 107 16.70 -9.60 8.02
N GLN A 108 15.72 -9.02 7.32
CA GLN A 108 15.79 -8.81 5.87
C GLN A 108 16.87 -7.77 5.53
N ASN A 109 17.48 -7.92 4.34
CA ASN A 109 18.48 -6.97 3.83
C ASN A 109 17.97 -5.52 3.82
N ASN A 110 16.66 -5.34 3.64
CA ASN A 110 15.98 -4.07 3.74
C ASN A 110 14.74 -4.24 4.66
N PRO A 111 14.81 -3.76 5.91
CA PRO A 111 13.69 -3.87 6.87
C PRO A 111 12.42 -3.10 6.48
N ALA A 112 12.48 -2.24 5.46
CA ALA A 112 11.31 -1.53 4.94
C ALA A 112 10.54 -2.34 3.88
N ASP A 113 11.11 -3.44 3.37
CA ASP A 113 10.43 -4.28 2.41
C ASP A 113 9.34 -5.11 3.11
N PRO A 114 8.23 -5.42 2.41
CA PRO A 114 7.19 -6.25 2.98
C PRO A 114 7.70 -7.67 3.24
N LEU A 115 7.44 -8.19 4.44
CA LEU A 115 7.65 -9.60 4.74
C LEU A 115 6.48 -10.43 4.20
N SER A 116 6.75 -11.34 3.27
CA SER A 116 5.82 -12.42 2.90
C SER A 116 6.56 -13.76 2.95
N LEU A 117 6.01 -14.69 3.72
CA LEU A 117 6.48 -16.09 3.80
C LEU A 117 5.48 -17.04 3.11
N GLY A 118 4.50 -16.46 2.40
CA GLY A 118 3.34 -17.14 1.84
C GLY A 118 3.62 -17.90 0.54
N ARG A 119 2.60 -18.05 -0.31
CA ARG A 119 2.61 -18.84 -1.56
C ARG A 119 3.97 -18.88 -2.25
N SER A 120 4.66 -20.01 -2.11
CA SER A 120 5.80 -20.41 -2.91
C SER A 120 5.35 -21.46 -3.94
N GLY A 121 6.18 -21.80 -4.92
CA GLY A 121 5.91 -22.93 -5.84
C GLY A 121 5.64 -24.27 -5.12
N VAL A 122 6.01 -24.38 -3.85
CA VAL A 122 5.81 -25.55 -2.99
C VAL A 122 4.51 -25.46 -2.17
N ASN A 123 4.08 -24.26 -1.76
CA ASN A 123 2.93 -24.04 -0.87
C ASN A 123 1.74 -23.36 -1.58
N TRP A 124 1.37 -23.90 -2.74
CA TRP A 124 0.39 -23.31 -3.67
C TRP A 124 -1.07 -23.36 -3.16
N THR A 125 -1.36 -24.19 -2.16
CA THR A 125 -2.68 -24.36 -1.55
C THR A 125 -3.02 -23.30 -0.51
N ALA A 126 -2.02 -22.55 -0.02
CA ALA A 126 -2.23 -21.40 0.85
C ALA A 126 -2.78 -20.20 0.07
N PRO A 127 -3.61 -19.33 0.69
CA PRO A 127 -3.99 -18.07 0.08
C PRO A 127 -2.75 -17.17 -0.14
N GLY A 128 -2.77 -16.37 -1.20
CA GLY A 128 -1.71 -15.39 -1.48
C GLY A 128 -1.92 -14.09 -0.71
N PRO A 129 -0.86 -13.30 -0.46
CA PRO A 129 -0.96 -12.01 0.21
C PRO A 129 -1.81 -11.04 -0.61
N ILE A 130 -2.69 -10.29 0.05
CA ILE A 130 -3.59 -9.31 -0.56
C ILE A 130 -3.37 -7.90 0.00
N VAL A 131 -3.03 -7.79 1.29
CA VAL A 131 -2.72 -6.53 1.96
C VAL A 131 -1.41 -5.97 1.44
N THR A 132 -0.35 -6.79 1.37
CA THR A 132 0.96 -6.35 0.88
C THR A 132 0.91 -5.80 -0.54
N GLY A 133 0.21 -6.47 -1.46
CA GLY A 133 0.08 -6.00 -2.84
C GLY A 133 -0.63 -4.64 -2.93
N ALA A 134 -1.70 -4.45 -2.15
CA ALA A 134 -2.42 -3.18 -2.08
C ALA A 134 -1.61 -2.06 -1.40
N GLN A 135 -0.73 -2.38 -0.44
CA GLN A 135 0.21 -1.41 0.15
C GLN A 135 1.23 -0.90 -0.88
N VAL A 136 1.82 -1.81 -1.65
CA VAL A 136 2.78 -1.46 -2.71
C VAL A 136 2.09 -0.63 -3.80
N PHE A 137 0.89 -1.02 -4.21
CA PHE A 137 0.06 -0.24 -5.13
C PHE A 137 -0.17 1.17 -4.59
N ALA A 138 -0.65 1.31 -3.34
CA ALA A 138 -0.94 2.60 -2.73
C ALA A 138 0.29 3.52 -2.71
N LEU A 139 1.46 2.98 -2.35
CA LEU A 139 2.73 3.73 -2.35
C LEU A 139 3.08 4.24 -3.75
N ARG A 140 3.08 3.35 -4.75
CA ARG A 140 3.42 3.70 -6.14
C ARG A 140 2.45 4.72 -6.72
N ARG A 141 1.17 4.54 -6.46
CA ARG A 141 0.11 5.42 -6.95
C ARG A 141 0.18 6.82 -6.32
N MET A 142 0.48 6.90 -5.03
CA MET A 142 0.70 8.17 -4.35
C MET A 142 1.91 8.93 -4.93
N GLN A 143 3.01 8.22 -5.19
CA GLN A 143 4.19 8.79 -5.85
C GLN A 143 3.86 9.31 -7.25
N GLU A 144 3.14 8.52 -8.05
CA GLU A 144 2.75 8.89 -9.42
C GLU A 144 1.90 10.17 -9.43
N LEU A 145 0.82 10.20 -8.64
CA LEU A 145 -0.10 11.34 -8.59
C LEU A 145 0.59 12.61 -8.10
N PHE A 146 1.49 12.50 -7.12
CA PHE A 146 2.27 13.65 -6.66
C PHE A 146 3.25 14.14 -7.73
N LEU A 147 3.99 13.23 -8.37
CA LEU A 147 4.95 13.58 -9.41
C LEU A 147 4.28 14.26 -10.62
N LEU A 148 3.06 13.86 -10.97
CA LEU A 148 2.27 14.54 -12.01
C LEU A 148 2.04 16.02 -11.66
N ARG A 149 1.68 16.31 -10.40
CA ARG A 149 1.47 17.68 -9.91
C ARG A 149 2.78 18.46 -9.82
N ALA A 150 3.82 17.87 -9.24
CA ALA A 150 5.13 18.51 -9.12
C ALA A 150 5.75 18.84 -10.49
N ARG A 151 5.65 17.93 -11.47
CA ARG A 151 6.12 18.19 -12.85
C ARG A 151 5.33 19.29 -13.53
N ALA A 152 4.02 19.38 -13.30
CA ALA A 152 3.21 20.48 -13.83
C ALA A 152 3.58 21.84 -13.21
N ALA A 153 4.05 21.86 -11.96
CA ALA A 153 4.49 23.08 -11.27
C ALA A 153 5.82 23.64 -11.78
N VAL A 154 6.73 22.76 -12.21
CA VAL A 154 8.10 23.12 -12.67
C VAL A 154 8.16 23.43 -14.17
N ARG A 155 7.09 23.13 -14.91
CA ARG A 155 6.91 23.55 -16.32
C ARG A 155 6.43 25.00 -16.40
#